data_AF-A0A7W8T381-F1
#
_entry.id   AF-A0A7W8T381-F1
#
_cell.length_a   1.000
_cell.length_b   1.000
_cell.length_c   1.000
_cell.angle_alpha   90.00
_cell.angle_beta   90.00
_cell.angle_gamma   90.00
#
_symmetry.space_group_name_H-M   'P 1'
#
loop_
_entity.id
_entity.type
_entity.pdbx_description
1 polymer ?
#
loop_
_entity_poly.entity_id
_entity_poly.type
_entity_poly.pdbx_seq_one_letter_code
_entity_poly.pdbx_strand_id
1 'polypeptide(L)'
;MSYQDIDKEIAHLEVVFNALSGRDRFPLSYWQRRLHVLNRSSMVPAQRQRVARLEARLRSVGARLDELAGATRVGSCTSPLMAGGSGIRSAS
;
A
#
# COMPACT_ATOMS: atom_id res chain seq x y z
N MET A 1 13.00 14.54 -21.05
CA MET A 1 13.91 14.54 -19.88
C MET A 1 15.25 14.01 -20.33
N SER A 2 16.34 14.63 -19.89
CA SER A 2 17.68 14.08 -20.10
C SER A 2 17.86 12.85 -19.20
N TYR A 3 18.76 11.93 -19.58
CA TYR A 3 19.13 10.79 -18.72
C TYR A 3 19.63 11.24 -17.35
N GLN A 4 20.31 12.39 -17.27
CA GLN A 4 20.77 12.96 -16.00
C GLN A 4 19.62 13.44 -15.11
N ASP A 5 18.53 13.96 -15.70
CA ASP A 5 17.35 14.37 -14.94
C ASP A 5 16.65 13.15 -14.35
N ILE A 6 16.58 12.07 -15.13
CA ILE A 6 16.02 10.80 -14.68
C ILE A 6 16.84 10.24 -13.51
N ASP A 7 18.16 10.24 -13.57
CA ASP A 7 18.99 9.75 -12.46
C ASP A 7 18.83 10.59 -11.18
N LYS A 8 18.73 11.92 -11.31
CA LYS A 8 18.46 12.81 -10.17
C LYS A 8 17.09 12.53 -9.56
N GLU A 9 16.08 12.33 -10.41
CA GLU A 9 14.73 12.04 -9.94
C GLU A 9 14.65 10.67 -9.27
N ILE A 10 15.28 9.64 -9.83
CA ILE A 10 15.37 8.31 -9.21
C ILE A 10 16.10 8.40 -7.86
N ALA A 11 17.23 9.11 -7.78
CA ALA A 11 17.96 9.28 -6.52
C ALA A 11 17.13 10.00 -5.46
N HIS A 12 16.39 11.04 -5.85
CA HIS A 12 15.47 11.73 -4.96
C HIS A 12 14.37 10.79 -4.44
N LEU A 13 13.77 9.99 -5.33
CA LEU A 13 12.75 8.99 -4.96
C LEU A 13 13.30 7.94 -4.01
N GLU A 14 14.54 7.47 -4.22
CA GLU A 14 15.20 6.54 -3.30
C GLU A 14 15.32 7.11 -1.89
N VAL A 15 15.72 8.38 -1.74
CA VAL A 15 15.82 9.06 -0.44
C VAL A 15 14.45 9.25 0.20
N VAL A 16 13.47 9.77 -0.55
CA VAL A 16 12.11 9.99 -0.05
C VAL A 16 11.48 8.67 0.40
N PHE A 17 11.66 7.60 -0.37
CA PHE A 17 11.11 6.29 -0.03
C PHE A 17 11.84 5.65 1.13
N ASN A 18 13.11 5.99 1.35
CA ASN A 18 13.85 5.54 2.53
C ASN A 18 13.42 6.25 3.81
N ALA A 19 13.00 7.50 3.70
CA ALA A 19 12.42 8.27 4.81
C ALA A 19 11.03 7.77 5.22
N LEU A 20 10.40 6.85 4.47
CA LEU A 20 9.12 6.24 4.80
C LEU A 20 9.22 5.29 6.00
N SER A 21 9.34 5.86 7.18
CA SER A 21 9.23 5.17 8.46
C SER A 21 7.81 5.31 9.00
N GLY A 22 6.84 4.61 8.38
CA GLY A 22 5.52 4.23 8.94
C GLY A 22 4.58 5.31 9.53
N ARG A 23 5.01 6.56 9.68
CA ARG A 23 4.32 7.63 10.42
C ARG A 23 3.73 8.71 9.52
N ASP A 24 4.30 8.92 8.34
CA ASP A 24 3.82 9.95 7.44
C ASP A 24 2.67 9.46 6.58
N ARG A 25 1.61 10.27 6.52
CA ARG A 25 0.44 10.08 5.67
C ARG A 25 0.88 10.28 4.21
N PHE A 26 1.48 9.23 3.66
CA PHE A 26 2.13 9.23 2.36
C PHE A 26 1.09 9.06 1.24
N PRO A 27 0.96 10.02 0.30
CA PRO A 27 -0.01 9.93 -0.78
C PRO A 27 0.46 8.92 -1.85
N LEU A 28 0.23 7.63 -1.60
CA LEU A 28 0.60 6.52 -2.50
C LEU A 28 0.22 6.76 -3.96
N SER A 29 -0.98 7.30 -4.20
CA SER A 29 -1.50 7.59 -5.54
C SER A 29 -0.68 8.62 -6.30
N TYR A 30 -0.15 9.63 -5.61
CA TYR A 30 0.73 10.64 -6.21
C TYR A 30 2.04 10.00 -6.68
N TRP A 31 2.66 9.16 -5.85
CA TRP A 31 3.92 8.51 -6.18
C TRP A 31 3.77 7.43 -7.26
N GLN A 32 2.66 6.69 -7.27
CA GLN A 32 2.31 5.77 -8.35
C GLN A 32 2.20 6.52 -9.69
N ARG A 33 1.50 7.66 -9.71
CA ARG A 33 1.40 8.49 -10.91
C ARG A 33 2.76 9.00 -11.35
N ARG A 34 3.62 9.40 -10.41
CA ARG A 34 4.96 9.92 -10.72
C ARG A 34 5.87 8.85 -11.31
N LEU A 35 5.88 7.63 -10.76
CA LEU A 35 6.61 6.50 -11.33
C LEU A 35 6.08 6.12 -12.72
N HIS A 36 4.77 6.18 -12.94
CA HIS A 36 4.17 5.91 -14.26
C HIS A 36 4.63 6.91 -15.33
N VAL A 37 4.72 8.20 -14.98
CA VAL A 37 5.27 9.23 -15.87
C VAL A 37 6.75 8.98 -16.15
N LEU A 38 7.53 8.60 -15.12
CA LEU A 38 8.94 8.28 -15.28
C LEU A 38 9.15 7.06 -16.19
N ASN A 39 8.29 6.04 -16.07
CA ASN A 39 8.35 4.81 -16.86
C ASN A 39 8.01 5.03 -18.34
N ARG A 40 7.30 6.11 -18.68
CA ARG A 40 7.06 6.53 -20.07
C ARG A 40 8.26 7.23 -20.70
N SER A 41 9.26 7.62 -19.92
CA SER A 41 10.49 8.23 -20.45
C SER A 41 11.46 7.15 -20.94
N SER A 42 12.24 7.47 -21.98
CA SER A 42 13.31 6.57 -22.43
C SER A 42 14.37 6.43 -21.34
N MET A 43 14.59 5.21 -20.86
CA MET A 43 15.51 4.89 -19.77
C MET A 43 16.50 3.80 -20.14
N VAL A 44 17.73 3.94 -19.64
CA VAL A 44 18.74 2.88 -19.72
C VAL A 44 18.39 1.72 -18.78
N PRO A 45 18.86 0.49 -19.03
CA PRO A 45 18.51 -0.68 -18.22
C PRO A 45 18.76 -0.51 -16.72
N ALA A 46 19.88 0.16 -16.34
CA ALA A 46 20.21 0.44 -14.94
C ALA A 46 19.15 1.32 -14.25
N GLN A 47 18.65 2.36 -14.94
CA GLN A 47 17.58 3.23 -14.44
C GLN A 47 16.27 2.45 -14.27
N ARG A 48 15.90 1.61 -15.24
CA ARG A 48 14.69 0.76 -15.14
C ARG A 48 14.74 -0.18 -13.93
N GLN A 49 15.90 -0.78 -13.66
CA GLN A 49 16.05 -1.67 -12.51
C GLN A 49 15.85 -0.93 -11.18
N ARG A 50 16.34 0.31 -11.07
CA ARG A 50 16.12 1.17 -9.89
C ARG A 50 14.63 1.52 -9.73
N VAL A 51 13.97 1.92 -10.81
CA VAL A 51 12.53 2.21 -10.82
C VAL A 51 11.70 1.00 -10.41
N ALA A 52 12.02 -0.20 -10.91
CA ALA A 52 11.33 -1.43 -10.53
C ALA A 52 11.43 -1.73 -9.02
N ARG A 53 12.59 -1.45 -8.41
CA ARG A 53 12.77 -1.58 -6.95
C ARG A 53 11.91 -0.57 -6.19
N LEU A 54 11.82 0.67 -6.66
CA LEU A 54 10.95 1.70 -6.08
C LEU A 54 9.48 1.29 -6.16
N GLU A 55 9.02 0.77 -7.30
CA GLU A 55 7.65 0.28 -7.47
C GLU A 55 7.34 -0.88 -6.52
N ALA A 56 8.25 -1.84 -6.37
CA ALA A 56 8.08 -2.95 -5.43
C ALA A 56 7.97 -2.46 -3.98
N ARG A 57 8.80 -1.49 -3.59
CA ARG A 57 8.73 -0.85 -2.26
C ARG A 57 7.41 -0.12 -2.07
N LEU A 58 6.94 0.61 -3.08
CA LEU A 58 5.65 1.31 -3.03
C LEU A 58 4.47 0.35 -2.84
N ARG A 59 4.47 -0.78 -3.55
CA ARG A 59 3.45 -1.84 -3.40
C ARG A 59 3.47 -2.43 -1.98
N SER A 60 4.64 -2.71 -1.43
CA SER A 60 4.78 -3.23 -0.07
C SER A 60 4.28 -2.23 0.98
N VAL A 61 4.63 -0.95 0.85
CA VAL A 61 4.12 0.12 1.73
C VAL A 61 2.61 0.27 1.60
N GLY A 62 2.08 0.21 0.37
CA GLY A 62 0.64 0.25 0.11
C GLY A 62 -0.11 -0.89 0.78
N ALA A 63 0.36 -2.14 0.63
CA ALA A 63 -0.24 -3.31 1.26
C ALA A 63 -0.23 -3.20 2.79
N ARG A 64 0.88 -2.72 3.38
CA ARG A 64 0.97 -2.53 4.84
C ARG A 64 0.02 -1.44 5.34
N LEU A 65 -0.15 -0.35 4.59
CA LEU A 65 -1.09 0.71 4.95
C LEU A 65 -2.55 0.23 4.82
N ASP A 66 -2.85 -0.58 3.81
CA ASP A 66 -4.17 -1.20 3.65
C ASP A 66 -4.46 -2.22 4.76
N GLU A 67 -3.47 -3.03 5.16
CA GLU A 67 -3.58 -3.93 6.31
C GLU A 67 -3.85 -3.16 7.62
N LEU A 68 -3.15 -2.05 7.86
CA LEU A 68 -3.41 -1.18 9.03
C LEU A 68 -4.81 -0.54 8.98
N ALA A 69 -5.26 -0.12 7.80
CA ALA A 69 -6.61 0.43 7.61
C ALA A 69 -7.70 -0.66 7.74
N GLY A 70 -7.44 -1.87 7.26
CA GLY A 70 -8.30 -3.05 7.34
C GLY A 70 -8.40 -3.61 8.75
N ALA A 71 -7.29 -3.63 9.51
CA ALA A 71 -7.27 -3.98 10.93
C ALA A 71 -8.12 -3.02 11.78
N THR A 72 -8.26 -1.77 11.35
CA THR A 72 -9.17 -0.80 11.99
C THR A 72 -10.65 -1.10 11.67
N ARG A 73 -10.95 -1.80 10.56
CA ARG A 73 -12.32 -2.18 10.15
C ARG A 73 -12.76 -3.55 10.67
N VAL A 74 -11.84 -4.49 10.91
CA VAL A 74 -12.12 -5.83 11.46
C VAL A 74 -12.10 -5.81 13.00
N GLY A 75 -12.58 -4.73 13.60
CA GLY A 75 -12.83 -4.61 15.05
C GLY A 75 -14.32 -4.50 15.40
N SER A 76 -15.22 -4.52 14.41
CA SER A 76 -16.67 -4.43 14.65
C SER A 76 -17.35 -5.78 14.41
N CYS A 77 -17.57 -6.45 15.54
CA CYS A 77 -18.76 -7.21 15.87
C CYS A 77 -19.30 -8.18 14.82
N THR A 78 -19.01 -9.46 15.00
CA THR A 78 -20.00 -10.49 14.68
C THR A 78 -19.93 -11.58 15.74
N SER A 79 -20.45 -11.26 16.93
CA SER A 79 -20.96 -12.29 17.83
C SER A 79 -22.27 -12.81 17.23
N PRO A 80 -22.39 -14.09 16.84
CA PRO A 80 -23.69 -14.68 16.65
C PRO A 80 -24.29 -14.87 18.04
N LEU A 81 -25.18 -13.94 18.38
CA LEU A 81 -26.21 -14.07 19.39
C LEU A 81 -26.78 -15.50 19.32
N MET A 82 -26.47 -16.33 20.32
CA MET A 82 -27.13 -17.62 20.51
C MET A 82 -28.62 -17.36 20.71
N ALA A 83 -29.37 -17.58 19.63
CA ALA A 83 -30.81 -17.51 19.60
C ALA A 83 -31.37 -18.49 20.63
N GLY A 84 -32.13 -17.95 21.58
CA GLY A 84 -32.83 -18.72 22.58
C GLY A 84 -34.03 -19.47 22.03
N GLY A 85 -34.59 -20.30 22.90
CA GLY A 85 -36.00 -20.71 22.83
C GLY A 85 -36.24 -22.05 22.15
N SER A 86 -35.92 -23.15 22.84
CA SER A 86 -36.70 -24.38 22.66
C SER A 86 -37.58 -24.56 23.87
N GLY A 87 -38.87 -24.34 23.65
CA GLY A 87 -39.90 -24.35 24.69
C GLY A 87 -40.48 -25.73 24.99
N ILE A 88 -41.31 -25.69 26.03
CA ILE A 88 -42.59 -26.40 26.22
C ILE A 88 -42.58 -27.94 26.37
N ARG A 89 -42.52 -28.34 27.65
CA ARG A 89 -43.53 -29.10 28.41
C ARG A 89 -44.74 -29.66 27.61
N SER A 90 -44.91 -30.98 27.65
CA SER A 90 -46.18 -31.76 27.67
C SER A 90 -45.77 -33.22 27.93
N ALA A 91 -46.06 -33.91 29.04
CA ALA A 91 -47.33 -34.30 29.65
C ALA A 91 -48.18 -35.25 28.78
N SER A 92 -47.95 -36.56 28.90
CA SER A 92 -48.95 -37.64 29.06
C SER A 92 -48.25 -38.93 29.44
#